data_AF-A0AA39X1F4-F1
#
_entry.id   AF-A0AA39X1F4-F1
#
_cell.length_a   1.000
_cell.length_b   1.000
_cell.length_c   1.000
_cell.angle_alpha   90.00
_cell.angle_beta   90.00
_cell.angle_gamma   90.00
#
_symmetry.space_group_name_H-M   'P 1'
#
loop_
_entity.id
_entity.type
_entity.pdbx_description
1 polymer ?
#
loop_
_entity_poly.entity_id
_entity_poly.type
_entity_poly.pdbx_seq_one_letter_code
_entity_poly.pdbx_strand_id
1 'polypeptide(L)'
;MTRKYRHPAVSADDDDNGVAEPTPSYEDAIATAKPRRPDQPPRLALFGATWGGVNVTDDIRAMVSANETVKLDFRNLHHVLQPDPARGLLKTLSVLYQYEDQDGLHLLNATEHESPILVAHTTHESPATPKCLHTLDRPWRANPYGAVEILAVLYGPQRIETPSVLQELANFFDGRRGQIRMTNAFFKADPWPNHKKSWAVYFRFIDSKRIQCVTGMEDGALEVPWSRR
;
A
#
# COMPACT_ATOMS: atom_id res chain seq x y z
N MET A 1 11.91 -51.08 -43.94
CA MET A 1 10.74 -50.27 -43.56
C MET A 1 11.07 -49.55 -42.26
N THR A 2 11.51 -48.29 -42.35
CA THR A 2 11.96 -47.53 -41.18
C THR A 2 11.45 -46.10 -41.35
N ARG A 3 10.38 -45.76 -40.64
CA ARG A 3 9.72 -44.46 -40.65
C ARG A 3 10.66 -43.44 -40.00
N LYS A 4 11.21 -42.51 -40.78
CA LYS A 4 11.84 -41.29 -40.27
C LYS A 4 10.75 -40.42 -39.63
N TYR A 5 10.75 -40.35 -38.30
CA TYR A 5 9.98 -39.33 -37.57
C TYR A 5 10.69 -37.98 -37.72
N ARG A 6 9.97 -37.01 -38.27
CA ARG A 6 10.37 -35.62 -38.44
C ARG A 6 10.00 -34.88 -37.15
N HIS A 7 10.98 -34.41 -36.39
CA HIS A 7 10.75 -33.47 -35.30
C HIS A 7 10.18 -32.16 -35.88
N PRO A 8 9.10 -31.58 -35.33
CA PRO A 8 8.79 -30.18 -35.55
C PRO A 8 9.71 -29.33 -34.67
N ALA A 9 10.23 -28.25 -35.26
CA ALA A 9 10.96 -27.21 -34.56
C ALA A 9 10.03 -26.56 -33.52
N VAL A 10 10.46 -26.55 -32.27
CA VAL A 10 9.82 -25.76 -31.21
C VAL A 10 10.38 -24.34 -31.35
N SER A 11 9.51 -23.41 -31.71
CA SER A 11 9.73 -21.97 -31.65
C SER A 11 9.99 -21.57 -30.20
N ALA A 12 11.15 -21.00 -29.93
CA ALA A 12 11.47 -20.36 -28.67
C ALA A 12 11.13 -18.88 -28.80
N ASP A 13 9.86 -18.55 -28.59
CA ASP A 13 9.37 -17.20 -28.34
C ASP A 13 8.26 -17.37 -27.30
N ASP A 14 8.58 -17.13 -26.03
CA ASP A 14 7.64 -16.81 -24.94
C ASP A 14 8.45 -16.52 -23.66
N ASP A 15 9.25 -15.45 -23.69
CA ASP A 15 9.67 -14.75 -22.47
C ASP A 15 8.59 -13.70 -22.14
N ASP A 16 7.44 -14.15 -21.63
CA ASP A 16 6.49 -13.29 -20.93
C ASP A 16 7.04 -12.95 -19.54
N ASN A 17 8.10 -12.15 -19.52
CA ASN A 17 8.50 -11.41 -18.33
C ASN A 17 7.39 -10.39 -18.07
N GLY A 18 6.44 -10.77 -17.20
CA GLY A 18 5.48 -9.87 -16.58
C GLY A 18 6.21 -8.77 -15.80
N VAL A 19 6.71 -7.78 -16.53
CA VAL A 19 7.15 -6.50 -15.99
C VAL A 19 5.91 -5.91 -15.35
N ALA A 20 5.91 -5.80 -14.02
CA ALA A 20 4.89 -5.05 -13.31
C ALA A 20 4.81 -3.66 -13.96
N GLU A 21 3.70 -3.38 -14.64
CA GLU A 21 3.51 -2.08 -15.25
C GLU A 21 3.66 -1.02 -14.14
N PRO A 22 4.48 0.02 -14.35
CA PRO A 22 4.56 1.10 -13.40
C PRO A 22 3.15 1.68 -13.27
N THR A 23 2.63 1.70 -12.04
CA THR A 23 1.32 2.29 -11.74
C THR A 23 1.25 3.67 -12.41
N PRO A 24 0.15 4.03 -13.10
CA PRO A 24 0.00 5.33 -13.72
C PRO A 24 0.35 6.45 -12.73
N SER A 25 0.97 7.52 -13.22
CA SER A 25 1.29 8.66 -12.38
C SER A 25 -0.01 9.33 -11.91
N TYR A 26 -0.14 9.51 -10.60
CA TYR A 26 -1.30 10.18 -9.97
C TYR A 26 -1.48 11.63 -10.46
N GLU A 27 -0.42 12.27 -10.97
CA GLU A 27 -0.46 13.64 -11.47
C GLU A 27 -1.31 13.77 -12.74
N ASP A 28 -1.33 12.76 -13.60
CA ASP A 28 -2.13 12.79 -14.84
C ASP A 28 -3.65 12.74 -14.56
N ALA A 29 -4.06 12.09 -13.47
CA ALA A 29 -5.45 11.96 -13.08
C ALA A 29 -6.03 13.24 -12.41
N ILE A 30 -5.18 14.05 -11.77
CA ILE A 30 -5.60 15.32 -11.15
C ILE A 30 -5.48 16.50 -12.13
N ALA A 31 -4.42 16.54 -12.94
CA ALA A 31 -4.18 17.63 -13.87
C ALA A 31 -5.22 17.71 -15.02
N THR A 32 -5.93 16.62 -15.30
CA THR A 32 -6.95 16.55 -16.36
C THR A 32 -8.39 16.75 -15.87
N ALA A 33 -8.59 16.98 -14.57
CA ALA A 33 -9.92 17.12 -14.01
C ALA A 33 -10.53 18.51 -14.29
N LYS A 34 -11.74 18.53 -14.87
CA LYS A 34 -12.53 19.74 -15.08
C LYS A 34 -12.68 20.54 -13.77
N PRO A 35 -12.75 21.89 -13.84
CA PRO A 35 -12.96 22.73 -12.66
C PRO A 35 -14.25 22.34 -11.95
N ARG A 36 -14.14 22.27 -10.63
CA ARG A 36 -15.17 21.72 -9.75
C ARG A 36 -16.37 22.64 -9.64
N ARG A 37 -17.56 22.05 -9.51
CA ARG A 37 -18.74 22.83 -9.11
C ARG A 37 -18.77 22.97 -7.59
N PRO A 38 -19.22 24.11 -7.04
CA PRO A 38 -19.27 24.35 -5.59
C PRO A 38 -20.15 23.37 -4.80
N ASP A 39 -21.02 22.62 -5.48
CA ASP A 39 -21.97 21.65 -4.91
C ASP A 39 -21.44 20.20 -4.86
N GLN A 40 -20.23 19.93 -5.35
CA GLN A 40 -19.65 18.58 -5.36
C GLN A 40 -18.91 18.27 -4.04
N PRO A 41 -19.13 17.09 -3.43
CA PRO A 41 -18.45 16.68 -2.20
C PRO A 41 -16.96 16.51 -2.44
N PRO A 42 -16.05 16.84 -1.51
CA PRO A 42 -14.59 16.78 -1.69
C PRO A 42 -14.05 15.45 -2.22
N ARG A 43 -13.03 15.45 -3.10
CA ARG A 43 -12.63 14.21 -3.80
C ARG A 43 -11.76 13.40 -2.88
N LEU A 44 -11.98 12.09 -2.86
CA LEU A 44 -11.16 11.15 -2.15
C LEU A 44 -9.99 10.72 -3.04
N ALA A 45 -8.79 11.16 -2.70
CA ALA A 45 -7.55 10.69 -3.30
C ALA A 45 -7.02 9.46 -2.55
N LEU A 46 -6.89 8.34 -3.25
CA LEU A 46 -6.26 7.11 -2.75
C LEU A 46 -4.82 7.01 -3.28
N PHE A 47 -3.84 7.00 -2.38
CA PHE A 47 -2.43 6.90 -2.72
C PHE A 47 -1.90 5.47 -2.73
N GLY A 48 -2.51 4.59 -1.96
CA GLY A 48 -2.20 3.17 -1.97
C GLY A 48 -3.07 2.41 -0.97
N ALA A 49 -3.36 1.16 -1.29
CA ALA A 49 -4.01 0.24 -0.38
C ALA A 49 -3.39 -1.15 -0.47
N THR A 50 -3.33 -1.84 0.67
CA THR A 50 -2.78 -3.19 0.77
C THR A 50 -3.70 -4.08 1.57
N TRP A 51 -3.93 -5.30 1.10
CA TRP A 51 -4.68 -6.33 1.83
C TRP A 51 -3.79 -7.55 1.97
N GLY A 52 -3.49 -7.98 3.20
CA GLY A 52 -2.74 -9.22 3.44
C GLY A 52 -1.43 -9.36 2.65
N GLY A 53 -0.70 -8.26 2.46
CA GLY A 53 0.59 -8.25 1.76
C GLY A 53 0.52 -8.09 0.23
N VAL A 54 -0.65 -7.83 -0.35
CA VAL A 54 -0.81 -7.50 -1.78
C VAL A 54 -1.42 -6.11 -1.98
N ASN A 55 -1.11 -5.47 -3.10
CA ASN A 55 -1.68 -4.18 -3.47
C ASN A 55 -3.11 -4.37 -3.99
N VAL A 56 -4.06 -3.62 -3.41
CA VAL A 56 -5.49 -3.64 -3.76
C VAL A 56 -6.02 -2.22 -4.04
N THR A 57 -5.12 -1.31 -4.43
CA THR A 57 -5.47 0.11 -4.60
C THR A 57 -6.57 0.30 -5.62
N ASP A 58 -6.53 -0.44 -6.73
CA ASP A 58 -7.51 -0.33 -7.81
C ASP A 58 -8.88 -0.88 -7.40
N ASP A 59 -8.91 -1.97 -6.64
CA ASP A 59 -10.16 -2.52 -6.05
C ASP A 59 -10.82 -1.51 -5.11
N ILE A 60 -10.04 -0.94 -4.18
CA ILE A 60 -10.56 0.07 -3.25
C ILE A 60 -11.03 1.32 -4.00
N ARG A 61 -10.33 1.71 -5.09
CA ARG A 61 -10.75 2.82 -5.95
C ARG A 61 -12.07 2.53 -6.66
N ALA A 62 -12.27 1.31 -7.15
CA ALA A 62 -13.52 0.89 -7.76
C ALA A 62 -14.71 0.87 -6.76
N MET A 63 -14.43 0.79 -5.45
CA MET A 63 -15.43 0.86 -4.39
C MET A 63 -15.81 2.30 -4.00
N VAL A 64 -15.10 3.33 -4.49
CA VAL A 64 -15.43 4.73 -4.20
C VAL A 64 -16.78 5.07 -4.82
N SER A 65 -17.72 5.46 -3.97
CA SER A 65 -19.06 5.89 -4.38
C SER A 65 -19.05 7.27 -5.05
N ALA A 66 -20.14 7.62 -5.72
CA ALA A 66 -20.33 8.96 -6.30
C ALA A 66 -20.29 10.10 -5.27
N ASN A 67 -20.44 9.79 -3.98
CA ASN A 67 -20.32 10.76 -2.88
C ASN A 67 -18.89 10.85 -2.32
N GLU A 68 -17.90 10.30 -3.03
CA GLU A 68 -16.49 10.29 -2.62
C GLU A 68 -16.28 9.59 -1.27
N THR A 69 -17.09 8.56 -0.99
CA THR A 69 -16.96 7.74 0.24
C THR A 69 -16.73 6.27 -0.10
N VAL A 70 -16.07 5.54 0.80
CA VAL A 70 -15.87 4.09 0.71
C VAL A 70 -16.39 3.43 1.98
N LYS A 71 -17.28 2.45 1.84
CA LYS A 71 -17.71 1.60 2.94
C LYS A 71 -16.94 0.29 2.91
N LEU A 72 -16.22 0.00 3.99
CA LEU A 72 -15.39 -1.18 4.15
C LEU A 72 -16.05 -2.11 5.16
N ASP A 73 -16.57 -3.23 4.67
CA ASP A 73 -17.10 -4.31 5.51
C ASP A 73 -16.03 -5.40 5.68
N PHE A 74 -15.27 -5.31 6.77
CA PHE A 74 -14.13 -6.17 7.07
C PHE A 74 -14.48 -7.65 7.25
N ARG A 75 -15.77 -8.00 7.36
CA ARG A 75 -16.22 -9.40 7.38
C ARG A 75 -16.37 -9.98 5.97
N ASN A 76 -16.52 -9.12 4.97
CA ASN A 76 -16.78 -9.49 3.58
C ASN A 76 -15.66 -9.05 2.61
N LEU A 77 -14.61 -8.35 3.08
CA LEU A 77 -13.53 -7.85 2.21
C LEU A 77 -12.86 -8.93 1.36
N HIS A 78 -12.68 -10.15 1.88
CA HIS A 78 -12.07 -11.25 1.13
C HIS A 78 -12.92 -11.72 -0.09
N HIS A 79 -14.20 -11.34 -0.16
CA HIS A 79 -15.03 -11.57 -1.34
C HIS A 79 -14.92 -10.44 -2.37
N VAL A 80 -14.54 -9.24 -1.95
CA VAL A 80 -14.51 -8.04 -2.79
C VAL A 80 -13.11 -7.77 -3.34
N LEU A 81 -12.08 -7.93 -2.50
CA LEU A 81 -10.69 -7.68 -2.87
C LEU A 81 -10.08 -8.93 -3.49
N GLN A 82 -9.51 -8.80 -4.69
CA GLN A 82 -8.96 -9.94 -5.43
C GLN A 82 -7.50 -9.67 -5.84
N PRO A 83 -6.58 -10.65 -5.65
CA PRO A 83 -6.82 -11.98 -5.07
C PRO A 83 -6.94 -11.94 -3.53
N ASP A 84 -7.56 -12.97 -2.92
CA ASP A 84 -7.36 -13.25 -1.48
C ASP A 84 -5.94 -13.84 -1.29
N PRO A 85 -4.98 -13.07 -0.74
CA PRO A 85 -3.58 -13.46 -0.74
C PRO A 85 -3.28 -14.58 0.27
N ALA A 86 -4.17 -14.82 1.22
CA ALA A 86 -3.91 -15.68 2.37
C ALA A 86 -5.22 -16.28 2.88
N ARG A 87 -5.80 -17.16 2.07
CA ARG A 87 -7.08 -17.82 2.39
C ARG A 87 -7.00 -18.55 3.73
N GLY A 88 -7.93 -18.25 4.62
CA GLY A 88 -8.02 -18.84 5.97
C GLY A 88 -7.08 -18.19 7.01
N LEU A 89 -6.27 -17.20 6.62
CA LEU A 89 -5.49 -16.39 7.56
C LEU A 89 -6.14 -15.03 7.75
N LEU A 90 -5.99 -14.47 8.96
CA LEU A 90 -6.40 -13.10 9.26
C LEU A 90 -5.51 -12.12 8.51
N LYS A 91 -6.13 -11.18 7.81
CA LYS A 91 -5.44 -10.15 7.03
C LYS A 91 -5.63 -8.77 7.65
N THR A 92 -4.79 -7.84 7.22
CA THR A 92 -4.92 -6.42 7.52
C THR A 92 -5.13 -5.66 6.21
N LEU A 93 -6.08 -4.73 6.21
CA LEU A 93 -6.23 -3.72 5.17
C LEU A 93 -5.53 -2.46 5.65
N SER A 94 -4.66 -1.92 4.81
CA SER A 94 -4.19 -0.55 4.97
C SER A 94 -4.59 0.29 3.78
N VAL A 95 -4.95 1.56 4.02
CA VAL A 95 -5.31 2.53 2.97
C VAL A 95 -4.72 3.88 3.35
N LEU A 96 -3.89 4.44 2.47
CA LEU A 96 -3.39 5.80 2.58
C LEU A 96 -4.18 6.71 1.63
N TYR A 97 -4.79 7.75 2.16
CA TYR A 97 -5.70 8.63 1.41
C TYR A 97 -5.69 10.08 1.91
N GLN A 98 -6.35 10.96 1.17
CA GLN A 98 -6.59 12.36 1.52
C GLN A 98 -7.87 12.84 0.84
N TYR A 99 -8.57 13.81 1.43
CA TYR A 99 -9.58 14.60 0.73
C TYR A 99 -8.97 15.91 0.22
N GLU A 100 -9.32 16.33 -1.00
CA GLU A 100 -8.71 17.49 -1.69
C GLU A 100 -8.68 18.80 -0.88
N ASP A 101 -9.64 19.00 0.03
CA ASP A 101 -9.79 20.19 0.87
C ASP A 101 -9.31 19.99 2.31
N GLN A 102 -8.76 18.82 2.64
CA GLN A 102 -8.20 18.50 3.94
C GLN A 102 -6.67 18.56 3.90
N ASP A 103 -6.10 19.16 4.94
CA ASP A 103 -4.67 19.14 5.17
C ASP A 103 -4.24 17.80 5.78
N GLY A 104 -3.19 17.21 5.20
CA GLY A 104 -2.56 16.01 5.73
C GLY A 104 -3.00 14.72 5.04
N LEU A 105 -2.24 13.66 5.32
CA LEU A 105 -2.55 12.31 4.84
C LEU A 105 -3.24 11.54 5.96
N HIS A 106 -4.20 10.71 5.58
CA HIS A 106 -4.90 9.83 6.49
C HIS A 106 -4.56 8.38 6.18
N LEU A 107 -4.39 7.59 7.23
CA LEU A 107 -4.06 6.19 7.17
C LEU A 107 -5.13 5.38 7.89
N LEU A 108 -5.75 4.46 7.17
CA LEU A 108 -6.51 3.36 7.75
C LEU A 108 -5.58 2.14 7.87
N ASN A 109 -5.58 1.46 9.02
CA ASN A 109 -4.97 0.15 9.22
C ASN A 109 -5.85 -0.73 10.11
N ALA A 110 -6.61 -1.64 9.52
CA ALA A 110 -7.64 -2.41 10.21
C ALA A 110 -7.53 -3.91 9.91
N THR A 111 -7.86 -4.75 10.89
CA THR A 111 -7.83 -6.20 10.76
C THR A 111 -9.12 -6.73 10.14
N GLU A 112 -9.02 -7.89 9.50
CA GLU A 112 -10.18 -8.71 9.18
C GLU A 112 -10.96 -8.97 10.49
N HIS A 113 -12.28 -8.78 10.46
CA HIS A 113 -13.22 -8.74 11.60
C HIS A 113 -13.44 -7.41 12.34
N GLU A 114 -12.79 -6.33 11.94
CA GLU A 114 -13.19 -5.01 12.45
C GLU A 114 -14.66 -4.70 12.13
N SER A 115 -15.24 -3.78 12.90
CA SER A 115 -16.57 -3.26 12.58
C SER A 115 -16.54 -2.53 11.23
N PRO A 116 -17.65 -2.46 10.48
CA PRO A 116 -17.66 -1.74 9.22
C PRO A 116 -17.21 -0.28 9.40
N ILE A 117 -16.30 0.17 8.54
CA ILE A 117 -15.76 1.54 8.57
C ILE A 117 -16.26 2.29 7.34
N LEU A 118 -16.71 3.52 7.56
CA LEU A 118 -16.99 4.47 6.50
C LEU A 118 -15.82 5.46 6.40
N VAL A 119 -15.13 5.44 5.27
CA VAL A 119 -14.18 6.50 4.89
C VAL A 119 -15.00 7.58 4.21
N ALA A 120 -15.21 8.69 4.91
CA ALA A 120 -15.92 9.87 4.47
C ALA A 120 -15.12 11.13 4.85
N HIS A 121 -15.41 12.25 4.20
CA HIS A 121 -14.76 13.53 4.47
C HIS A 121 -14.76 13.90 5.96
N THR A 122 -15.87 13.68 6.67
CA THR A 122 -16.02 14.03 8.09
C THR A 122 -15.52 12.96 9.06
N THR A 123 -14.97 11.84 8.58
CA THR A 123 -14.63 10.69 9.44
C THR A 123 -13.62 11.07 10.53
N HIS A 124 -12.68 11.97 10.24
CA HIS A 124 -11.62 12.39 11.18
C HIS A 124 -12.04 13.46 12.18
N GLU A 125 -13.17 14.12 11.95
CA GLU A 125 -13.70 15.18 12.83
C GLU A 125 -14.57 14.60 13.95
N SER A 126 -14.94 13.32 13.85
CA SER A 126 -15.80 12.66 14.82
C SER A 126 -15.03 12.26 16.09
N PRO A 127 -15.55 12.55 17.29
CA PRO A 127 -14.97 12.08 18.55
C PRO A 127 -15.01 10.55 18.69
N ALA A 128 -15.75 9.86 17.83
CA ALA A 128 -15.82 8.40 17.75
C ALA A 128 -14.92 7.82 16.64
N THR A 129 -13.85 8.54 16.23
CA THR A 129 -12.92 8.07 15.20
C THR A 129 -12.37 6.68 15.57
N PRO A 130 -12.54 5.67 14.70
CA PRO A 130 -11.96 4.35 14.89
C PRO A 130 -10.47 4.40 15.20
N LYS A 131 -9.98 3.59 16.15
CA LYS A 131 -8.56 3.54 16.54
C LYS A 131 -7.60 3.16 15.40
N CYS A 132 -8.14 2.50 14.38
CA CYS A 132 -7.43 2.11 13.17
C CYS A 132 -7.27 3.25 12.15
N LEU A 133 -7.79 4.45 12.42
CA LEU A 133 -7.63 5.63 11.59
C LEU A 133 -6.62 6.59 12.24
N HIS A 134 -5.66 7.04 11.44
CA HIS A 134 -4.58 7.92 11.88
C HIS A 134 -4.46 9.10 10.91
N THR A 135 -4.25 10.30 11.45
CA THR A 135 -3.75 11.45 10.68
C THR A 135 -2.23 11.44 10.76
N LEU A 136 -1.57 11.63 9.62
CA LEU A 136 -0.12 11.63 9.50
C LEU A 136 0.40 13.07 9.51
N ASP A 137 0.77 13.55 10.70
CA ASP A 137 1.14 14.96 10.87
C ASP A 137 2.50 15.30 10.27
N ARG A 138 3.46 14.35 10.29
CA ARG A 138 4.81 14.55 9.77
C ARG A 138 5.42 13.28 9.18
N PRO A 139 5.91 13.32 7.93
CA PRO A 139 6.70 12.23 7.39
C PRO A 139 8.04 12.13 8.14
N TRP A 140 8.56 10.90 8.25
CA TRP A 140 9.86 10.65 8.85
C TRP A 140 10.98 10.75 7.82
N ARG A 141 12.10 11.36 8.22
CA ARG A 141 13.33 11.49 7.42
C ARG A 141 14.54 11.06 8.25
N ALA A 142 15.47 10.35 7.61
CA ALA A 142 16.72 9.92 8.22
C ALA A 142 17.64 11.09 8.60
N ASN A 143 17.71 12.08 7.72
CA ASN A 143 18.50 13.29 7.92
C ASN A 143 17.94 14.39 6.99
N PRO A 144 18.32 15.66 7.19
CA PRO A 144 17.84 16.78 6.36
C PRO A 144 18.13 16.63 4.86
N TYR A 145 19.11 15.80 4.50
CA TYR A 145 19.56 15.53 3.13
C TYR A 145 19.18 14.13 2.62
N GLY A 146 18.35 13.37 3.34
CA GLY A 146 17.91 12.04 2.91
C GLY A 146 17.02 12.16 1.69
N ALA A 147 17.10 11.25 0.71
CA ALA A 147 16.32 11.40 -0.53
C ALA A 147 14.86 10.92 -0.39
N VAL A 148 14.53 10.31 0.75
CA VAL A 148 13.25 9.61 0.98
C VAL A 148 12.55 10.11 2.23
N GLU A 149 11.24 10.28 2.11
CA GLU A 149 10.30 10.49 3.19
C GLU A 149 9.48 9.23 3.44
N ILE A 150 9.52 8.70 4.65
CA ILE A 150 8.65 7.60 5.07
C ILE A 150 7.37 8.20 5.66
N LEU A 151 6.23 7.89 5.05
CA LEU A 151 4.93 8.38 5.47
C LEU A 151 4.32 7.48 6.55
N ALA A 152 4.36 6.17 6.31
CA ALA A 152 3.87 5.17 7.25
C ALA A 152 4.57 3.82 7.05
N VAL A 153 4.80 3.11 8.15
CA VAL A 153 5.26 1.73 8.16
C VAL A 153 4.28 0.93 8.99
N LEU A 154 3.79 -0.17 8.43
CA LEU A 154 2.81 -1.04 9.06
C LEU A 154 3.37 -2.45 9.16
N TYR A 155 3.07 -3.11 10.27
CA TYR A 155 3.35 -4.52 10.48
C TYR A 155 2.18 -5.15 11.24
N GLY A 156 1.39 -5.96 10.53
CA GLY A 156 0.10 -6.43 11.01
C GLY A 156 -0.82 -5.27 11.41
N PRO A 157 -1.45 -5.31 12.60
CA PRO A 157 -2.39 -4.28 13.05
C PRO A 157 -1.70 -3.02 13.57
N GLN A 158 -0.37 -2.98 13.62
CA GLN A 158 0.38 -1.89 14.27
C GLN A 158 1.12 -1.01 13.25
N ARG A 159 1.08 0.29 13.49
CA ARG A 159 1.99 1.27 12.89
C ARG A 159 3.33 1.27 13.62
N ILE A 160 4.41 1.13 12.87
CA ILE A 160 5.77 1.09 13.39
C ILE A 160 6.39 2.49 13.32
N GLU A 161 6.78 3.01 14.47
CA GLU A 161 7.41 4.35 14.60
C GLU A 161 8.83 4.26 15.17
N THR A 162 9.34 3.05 15.39
CA THR A 162 10.66 2.80 15.98
C THR A 162 11.77 3.44 15.11
N PRO A 163 12.49 4.46 15.59
CA PRO A 163 13.38 5.27 14.75
C PRO A 163 14.46 4.49 14.02
N SER A 164 15.03 3.46 14.66
CA SER A 164 16.03 2.60 14.02
C SER A 164 15.45 1.78 12.86
N VAL A 165 14.17 1.40 12.93
CA VAL A 165 13.52 0.66 11.84
C VAL A 165 13.30 1.60 10.65
N LEU A 166 12.79 2.81 10.93
CA LEU A 166 12.59 3.85 9.91
C LEU A 166 13.90 4.24 9.23
N GLN A 167 14.99 4.35 10.00
CA GLN A 167 16.33 4.64 9.48
C GLN A 167 16.83 3.56 8.51
N GLU A 168 16.59 2.29 8.83
CA GLU A 168 17.04 1.19 7.98
C GLU A 168 16.20 1.07 6.70
N LEU A 169 14.91 1.38 6.77
CA LEU A 169 14.05 1.49 5.59
C LEU A 169 14.46 2.68 4.70
N ALA A 170 14.76 3.84 5.30
CA ALA A 170 15.24 4.98 4.51
C ALA A 170 16.59 4.68 3.85
N ASN A 171 17.52 4.03 4.56
CA ASN A 171 18.77 3.56 3.98
C ASN A 171 18.54 2.58 2.81
N PHE A 172 17.52 1.71 2.90
CA PHE A 172 17.15 0.81 1.82
C PHE A 172 16.63 1.57 0.59
N PHE A 173 15.71 2.51 0.76
CA PHE A 173 15.16 3.27 -0.36
C PHE A 173 16.17 4.24 -0.98
N ASP A 174 17.10 4.78 -0.18
CA ASP A 174 18.29 5.48 -0.65
C ASP A 174 19.32 4.51 -1.30
N GLY A 175 19.08 3.19 -1.24
CA GLY A 175 19.93 2.06 -1.64
C GLY A 175 21.36 2.12 -1.12
N ARG A 176 21.47 2.59 0.12
CA ARG A 176 22.61 2.41 1.02
C ARG A 176 22.53 1.06 1.74
N ARG A 177 21.43 0.33 1.59
CA ARG A 177 21.19 -0.99 2.15
C ARG A 177 20.63 -1.92 1.05
N GLY A 178 21.14 -3.14 1.02
CA GLY A 178 20.62 -4.23 0.17
C GLY A 178 19.33 -4.82 0.74
N GLN A 179 19.02 -6.06 0.41
CA GLN A 179 17.79 -6.74 0.83
C GLN A 179 17.53 -6.67 2.36
N ILE A 180 16.28 -6.45 2.75
CA ILE A 180 15.85 -6.51 4.16
C ILE A 180 14.88 -7.67 4.34
N ARG A 181 15.12 -8.57 5.28
CA ARG A 181 14.13 -9.57 5.67
C ARG A 181 13.16 -8.97 6.70
N MET A 182 11.88 -8.98 6.36
CA MET A 182 10.83 -8.31 7.13
C MET A 182 10.28 -9.25 8.21
N THR A 183 10.94 -9.25 9.37
CA THR A 183 10.65 -10.15 10.51
C THR A 183 10.32 -9.37 11.79
N ASN A 184 9.79 -10.06 12.81
CA ASN A 184 9.63 -9.50 14.16
C ASN A 184 10.91 -8.86 14.70
N ALA A 185 12.07 -9.49 14.44
CA ALA A 185 13.36 -8.99 14.87
C ALA A 185 13.74 -7.67 14.16
N PHE A 186 13.45 -7.56 12.86
CA PHE A 186 13.66 -6.32 12.12
C PHE A 186 12.77 -5.18 12.63
N PHE A 187 11.46 -5.43 12.77
CA PHE A 187 10.50 -4.43 13.25
C PHE A 187 10.63 -4.13 14.74
N LYS A 188 11.43 -4.93 15.48
CA LYS A 188 11.59 -4.86 16.94
C LYS A 188 10.25 -4.99 17.68
N ALA A 189 9.30 -5.71 17.08
CA ALA A 189 7.95 -5.88 17.57
C ALA A 189 7.34 -7.19 17.04
N ASP A 190 6.46 -7.81 17.83
CA ASP A 190 5.52 -8.83 17.36
C ASP A 190 4.09 -8.36 17.68
N PRO A 191 3.50 -7.52 16.83
CA PRO A 191 2.23 -6.86 17.11
C PRO A 191 1.02 -7.79 17.00
N TRP A 192 1.21 -9.02 16.50
CA TRP A 192 0.13 -9.98 16.35
C TRP A 192 0.65 -11.41 16.62
N PRO A 193 0.89 -11.76 17.90
CA PRO A 193 1.44 -13.06 18.25
C PRO A 193 0.57 -14.21 17.74
N ASN A 194 1.21 -15.28 17.27
CA ASN A 194 0.58 -16.46 16.67
C ASN A 194 -0.13 -16.22 15.32
N HIS A 195 -0.05 -15.01 14.77
CA HIS A 195 -0.56 -14.70 13.43
C HIS A 195 0.60 -14.30 12.50
N LYS A 196 0.55 -14.81 11.28
CA LYS A 196 1.46 -14.35 10.22
C LYS A 196 1.04 -12.94 9.81
N LYS A 197 1.97 -11.99 9.89
CA LYS A 197 1.67 -10.57 9.63
C LYS A 197 1.95 -10.21 8.18
N SER A 198 1.26 -9.20 7.68
CA SER A 198 1.68 -8.48 6.48
C SER A 198 2.39 -7.19 6.87
N TRP A 199 3.21 -6.64 6.00
CA TRP A 199 3.84 -5.34 6.18
C TRP A 199 3.55 -4.45 4.99
N ALA A 200 3.53 -3.14 5.22
CA ALA A 200 3.42 -2.13 4.18
C ALA A 200 4.31 -0.93 4.53
N VAL A 201 4.95 -0.34 3.53
CA VAL A 201 5.73 0.89 3.67
C VAL A 201 5.25 1.88 2.62
N TYR A 202 4.71 2.99 3.10
CA TYR A 202 4.33 4.13 2.29
C TYR A 202 5.44 5.18 2.37
N PHE A 203 5.96 5.58 1.22
CA PHE A 203 7.07 6.53 1.14
C PHE A 203 6.97 7.38 -0.13
N ARG A 204 7.74 8.46 -0.19
CA ARG A 204 7.96 9.22 -1.42
C ARG A 204 9.41 9.71 -1.46
N PHE A 205 9.92 9.94 -2.66
CA PHE A 205 11.19 10.64 -2.83
C PHE A 205 10.97 12.14 -2.65
N ILE A 206 11.92 12.87 -2.05
CA ILE A 206 11.75 14.31 -1.77
C ILE A 206 11.44 15.12 -3.03
N ASP A 207 12.08 14.78 -4.14
CA ASP A 207 11.89 15.47 -5.43
C ASP A 207 10.64 14.99 -6.19
N SER A 208 9.82 14.14 -5.56
CA SER A 208 8.61 13.57 -6.16
C SER A 208 7.40 13.75 -5.25
N LYS A 209 6.30 14.21 -5.84
CA LYS A 209 5.00 14.18 -5.17
C LYS A 209 4.37 12.79 -5.17
N ARG A 210 4.92 11.85 -5.95
CA ARG A 210 4.40 10.50 -6.08
C ARG A 210 4.67 9.70 -4.82
N ILE A 211 3.58 9.29 -4.18
CA ILE A 211 3.61 8.32 -3.08
C ILE A 211 3.70 6.92 -3.67
N GLN A 212 4.57 6.10 -3.08
CA GLN A 212 4.77 4.71 -3.42
C GLN A 212 4.43 3.84 -2.21
N CYS A 213 3.95 2.64 -2.49
CA CYS A 213 3.65 1.62 -1.50
C CYS A 213 4.38 0.33 -1.89
N VAL A 214 5.14 -0.22 -0.97
CA VAL A 214 5.68 -1.59 -1.05
C VAL A 214 5.10 -2.41 0.08
N THR A 215 4.76 -3.67 -0.19
CA THR A 215 4.09 -4.54 0.76
C THR A 215 4.52 -5.98 0.57
N GLY A 216 4.28 -6.80 1.58
CA GLY A 216 4.52 -8.24 1.52
C GLY A 216 4.11 -8.92 2.81
N MET A 217 4.43 -10.21 2.90
CA MET A 217 4.20 -11.02 4.08
C MET A 217 5.45 -11.07 4.97
N GLU A 218 5.24 -11.30 6.26
CA GLU A 218 6.27 -11.65 7.24
C GLU A 218 7.16 -12.78 6.70
N ASP A 219 8.44 -12.70 7.04
CA ASP A 219 9.55 -13.51 6.54
C ASP A 219 9.93 -13.29 5.08
N GLY A 220 9.13 -12.53 4.34
CA GLY A 220 9.43 -12.04 3.00
C GLY A 220 10.59 -11.05 3.00
N ALA A 221 11.24 -10.95 1.85
CA ALA A 221 12.25 -9.94 1.61
C ALA A 221 11.61 -8.66 1.06
N LEU A 222 12.05 -7.52 1.58
CA LEU A 222 11.96 -6.26 0.87
C LEU A 222 13.06 -6.25 -0.19
N GLU A 223 12.62 -6.44 -1.42
CA GLU A 223 13.44 -6.35 -2.62
C GLU A 223 13.15 -5.04 -3.33
N VAL A 224 14.09 -4.54 -4.13
CA VAL A 224 13.93 -3.28 -4.86
C VAL A 224 13.06 -3.57 -6.08
N PRO A 225 11.81 -3.08 -6.16
CA PRO A 225 10.94 -3.34 -7.29
C PRO A 225 11.16 -2.37 -8.47
N TRP A 226 12.08 -1.40 -8.35
CA TRP A 226 12.41 -0.45 -9.43
C TRP A 226 13.87 -0.54 -9.85
N SER A 227 14.11 -0.65 -11.16
CA SER A 227 15.43 -0.39 -11.73
C SER A 227 15.78 1.08 -11.55
N ARG A 228 16.90 1.38 -10.87
CA ARG A 228 17.54 2.70 -10.91
C ARG A 228 17.92 2.98 -12.36
N ARG A 229 17.14 3.78 -13.07
CA ARG A 229 17.60 4.42 -14.30
C ARG A 229 18.32 5.71 -13.92
#